data_AF-A0A522P957-F1
#
_entry.id   AF-A0A522P957-F1
#
_cell.length_a   1.000
_cell.length_b   1.000
_cell.length_c   1.000
_cell.angle_alpha   90.00
_cell.angle_beta   90.00
_cell.angle_gamma   90.00
#
_symmetry.space_group_name_H-M   'P 1'
#
loop_
_entity.id
_entity.type
_entity.pdbx_description
1 polymer ?
#
loop_
_entity_poly.entity_id
_entity_poly.type
_entity_poly.pdbx_seq_one_letter_code
_entity_poly.pdbx_strand_id
1 'polypeptide(L)'
;MGRQPQGRDLPQPAARPQGGAARTVRTWRSTTRRVREEIGQEARYRHSIGVARTAERLAMAHGLDTRRARLAGLFHDLARLWSRDRLVAEARRRHLTLDAFALVYPVVIHAPLGAELARERFDIRDEGVLDAIRKHTLGDAHMTPLDVVIYLADALEPWRAYDGRAAMLETALRDLGAGMRAVLESTLAHHAARGLTPSPKTLACARAYGIAIPEELLHA
;
A
#
# COMPACT_ATOMS: atom_id res chain seq x y z
N MET A 1 -29.67 47.70 -7.90
CA MET A 1 -30.26 46.35 -8.14
C MET A 1 -29.81 45.89 -9.51
N GLY A 2 -29.10 44.81 -9.77
CA GLY A 2 -28.21 43.94 -8.99
C GLY A 2 -27.21 43.38 -10.02
N ARG A 3 -25.90 43.46 -9.72
CA ARG A 3 -24.84 42.92 -10.60
C ARG A 3 -24.90 41.40 -10.54
N GLN A 4 -25.09 40.73 -11.68
CA GLN A 4 -24.86 39.29 -11.80
C GLN A 4 -23.34 39.02 -11.90
N PRO A 5 -22.78 38.05 -11.17
CA PRO A 5 -21.38 37.71 -11.27
C PRO A 5 -21.14 36.78 -12.48
N GLN A 6 -20.07 37.10 -13.20
CA GLN A 6 -19.53 36.33 -14.32
C GLN A 6 -19.20 34.90 -13.87
N GLY A 7 -19.75 33.91 -14.57
CA GLY A 7 -19.35 32.52 -14.45
C GLY A 7 -17.89 32.38 -14.86
N ARG A 8 -17.06 31.83 -13.96
CA ARG A 8 -15.70 31.41 -14.28
C ARG A 8 -15.79 30.10 -15.06
N ASP A 9 -15.30 30.10 -16.30
CA ASP A 9 -15.14 28.89 -17.09
C ASP A 9 -14.30 27.86 -16.32
N LEU A 10 -14.88 26.68 -16.12
CA LEU A 10 -14.15 25.51 -15.64
C LEU A 10 -13.15 25.08 -16.73
N PRO A 11 -11.89 24.75 -16.39
CA PRO A 11 -10.93 24.28 -17.38
C PRO A 11 -11.43 22.95 -17.98
N GLN A 12 -11.65 22.95 -19.30
CA GLN A 12 -11.98 21.74 -20.04
C GLN A 12 -10.80 20.74 -19.98
N PRO A 13 -11.06 19.43 -19.87
CA PRO A 13 -10.00 18.42 -19.91
C PRO A 13 -9.32 18.43 -21.28
N ALA A 14 -7.99 18.55 -21.29
CA ALA A 14 -7.18 18.54 -22.50
C ALA A 14 -7.45 17.28 -23.34
N ALA A 15 -7.64 17.48 -24.65
CA ALA A 15 -7.81 16.42 -25.63
C ALA A 15 -6.63 15.43 -25.60
N ARG A 16 -6.93 14.13 -25.66
CA ARG A 16 -5.92 13.06 -25.75
C ARG A 16 -5.26 13.10 -27.14
N PRO A 17 -3.92 13.13 -27.24
CA PRO A 17 -3.28 12.87 -28.52
C PRO A 17 -3.43 11.38 -28.85
N GLN A 18 -4.04 11.10 -30.01
CA GLN A 18 -3.94 9.81 -30.68
C GLN A 18 -2.54 9.73 -31.32
N GLY A 19 -1.73 8.79 -30.84
CA GLY A 19 -0.40 8.55 -31.38
C GLY A 19 0.15 7.25 -30.80
N GLY A 20 0.33 6.25 -31.66
CA GLY A 20 0.95 4.97 -31.29
C GLY A 20 2.36 5.20 -30.76
N ALA A 21 2.56 4.97 -29.47
CA ALA A 21 3.87 5.10 -28.83
C ALA A 21 4.52 3.73 -28.72
N ALA A 22 5.68 3.58 -29.36
CA ALA A 22 6.65 2.54 -29.06
C ALA A 22 6.79 2.38 -27.54
N ARG A 23 6.68 1.14 -27.03
CA ARG A 23 6.87 0.83 -25.60
C ARG A 23 8.30 1.18 -25.19
N THR A 24 8.51 2.39 -24.69
CA THR A 24 9.79 2.77 -24.08
C THR A 24 10.05 1.86 -22.88
N VAL A 25 11.09 1.02 -22.95
CA VAL A 25 11.55 0.24 -21.80
C VAL A 25 11.99 1.21 -20.71
N ARG A 26 11.19 1.32 -19.64
CA ARG A 26 11.51 2.22 -18.51
C ARG A 26 12.59 1.58 -17.65
N THR A 27 13.68 2.29 -17.43
CA THR A 27 14.73 1.87 -16.50
C THR A 27 14.29 2.07 -15.05
N TRP A 28 14.87 1.32 -14.12
CA TRP A 28 14.64 1.50 -12.68
C TRP A 28 14.87 2.96 -12.24
N ARG A 29 15.98 3.57 -12.68
CA ARG A 29 16.33 4.97 -12.36
C ARG A 29 15.25 5.97 -12.82
N SER A 30 14.73 5.78 -14.03
CA SER A 30 13.65 6.65 -14.55
C SER A 30 12.34 6.45 -13.76
N THR A 31 12.06 5.23 -13.34
CA THR A 31 10.85 4.87 -12.59
C THR A 31 10.89 5.45 -11.19
N THR A 32 11.99 5.27 -10.44
CA THR A 32 12.12 5.81 -9.08
C THR A 32 12.07 7.32 -9.04
N ARG A 33 12.62 8.01 -10.05
CA ARG A 33 12.51 9.47 -10.16
C ARG A 33 11.05 9.92 -10.25
N ARG A 34 10.26 9.29 -11.13
CA ARG A 34 8.83 9.62 -11.29
C ARG A 34 8.02 9.28 -10.04
N VAL A 35 8.36 8.21 -9.33
CA VAL A 35 7.72 7.88 -8.04
C VAL A 35 8.02 8.94 -6.99
N ARG A 36 9.26 9.45 -6.94
CA ARG A 36 9.63 10.58 -6.06
C ARG A 36 8.79 11.82 -6.35
N GLU A 37 8.63 12.16 -7.63
CA GLU A 37 7.80 13.28 -8.09
C GLU A 37 6.32 13.10 -7.72
N GLU A 38 5.78 11.89 -7.92
CA GLU A 38 4.39 11.56 -7.60
C GLU A 38 4.11 11.59 -6.08
N ILE A 39 5.02 11.08 -5.27
CA ILE A 39 4.90 11.11 -3.80
C ILE A 39 5.06 12.55 -3.26
N GLY A 40 5.96 13.35 -3.84
CA GLY A 40 6.14 14.76 -3.49
C GLY A 40 6.71 15.02 -2.08
N GLN A 41 7.14 14.00 -1.36
CA GLN A 41 7.77 14.10 -0.04
C GLN A 41 8.95 13.12 0.10
N GLU A 42 10.10 13.66 0.48
CA GLU A 42 11.36 12.90 0.54
C GLU A 42 11.31 11.73 1.54
N ALA A 43 10.77 11.95 2.75
CA ALA A 43 10.71 10.90 3.77
C ALA A 43 9.89 9.69 3.29
N ARG A 44 8.73 9.92 2.70
CA ARG A 44 7.86 8.87 2.15
C ARG A 44 8.48 8.17 0.93
N TYR A 45 9.18 8.92 0.08
CA TYR A 45 9.94 8.33 -1.02
C TYR A 45 11.08 7.43 -0.52
N ARG A 46 11.86 7.88 0.48
CA ARG A 46 12.92 7.07 1.11
C ARG A 46 12.35 5.80 1.74
N HIS A 47 11.21 5.89 2.39
CA HIS A 47 10.46 4.75 2.89
C HIS A 47 10.10 3.78 1.74
N SER A 48 9.52 4.26 0.64
CA SER A 48 9.19 3.41 -0.52
C SER A 48 10.41 2.70 -1.12
N ILE A 49 11.58 3.36 -1.15
CA ILE A 49 12.85 2.74 -1.55
C ILE A 49 13.30 1.68 -0.53
N GLY A 50 13.13 1.94 0.77
CA GLY A 50 13.36 0.98 1.85
C GLY A 50 12.51 -0.28 1.67
N VAL A 51 11.20 -0.10 1.49
CA VAL A 51 10.25 -1.20 1.23
C VAL A 51 10.63 -1.98 -0.02
N ALA A 52 10.93 -1.32 -1.14
CA ALA A 52 11.33 -1.99 -2.38
C ALA A 52 12.57 -2.89 -2.19
N ARG A 53 13.57 -2.42 -1.43
CA ARG A 53 14.80 -3.19 -1.13
C ARG A 53 14.54 -4.34 -0.15
N THR A 54 13.72 -4.11 0.88
CA THR A 54 13.34 -5.16 1.83
C THR A 54 12.52 -6.25 1.16
N ALA A 55 11.58 -5.87 0.29
CA ALA A 55 10.78 -6.78 -0.51
C ALA A 55 11.65 -7.62 -1.46
N GLU A 56 12.63 -7.01 -2.13
CA GLU A 56 13.62 -7.71 -2.97
C GLU A 56 14.41 -8.76 -2.17
N ARG A 57 14.85 -8.41 -0.94
CA ARG A 57 15.57 -9.34 -0.05
C ARG A 57 14.69 -10.51 0.41
N LEU A 58 13.46 -10.23 0.85
CA LEU A 58 12.50 -11.26 1.26
C LEU A 58 12.15 -12.17 0.08
N ALA A 59 11.86 -11.60 -1.09
CA ALA A 59 11.58 -12.40 -2.29
C ALA A 59 12.74 -13.32 -2.67
N MET A 60 13.97 -12.81 -2.60
CA MET A 60 15.16 -13.62 -2.87
C MET A 60 15.32 -14.79 -1.88
N ALA A 61 15.10 -14.55 -0.58
CA ALA A 61 15.20 -15.58 0.45
C ALA A 61 14.15 -16.72 0.28
N HIS A 62 13.01 -16.41 -0.33
CA HIS A 62 11.89 -17.33 -0.53
C HIS A 62 11.71 -17.81 -1.98
N GLY A 63 12.70 -17.57 -2.85
CA GLY A 63 12.66 -18.02 -4.25
C GLY A 63 11.56 -17.38 -5.11
N LEU A 64 11.09 -16.19 -4.74
CA LEU A 64 10.07 -15.43 -5.46
C LEU A 64 10.70 -14.48 -6.50
N ASP A 65 9.88 -13.99 -7.44
CA ASP A 65 10.32 -12.98 -8.42
C ASP A 65 10.67 -11.65 -7.72
N THR A 66 11.97 -11.37 -7.68
CA THR A 66 12.51 -10.17 -7.02
C THR A 66 12.13 -8.88 -7.72
N ARG A 67 11.89 -8.89 -9.05
CA ARG A 67 11.46 -7.70 -9.79
C ARG A 67 10.03 -7.33 -9.44
N ARG A 68 9.14 -8.33 -9.36
CA ARG A 68 7.73 -8.12 -8.95
C ARG A 68 7.66 -7.55 -7.53
N ALA A 69 8.39 -8.16 -6.59
CA ALA A 69 8.46 -7.68 -5.20
C ALA A 69 9.00 -6.24 -5.09
N ARG A 70 10.09 -5.96 -5.80
CA ARG A 70 10.69 -4.63 -5.81
C ARG A 70 9.77 -3.56 -6.43
N LEU A 71 9.03 -3.90 -7.49
CA LEU A 71 8.05 -2.99 -8.10
C LEU A 71 6.88 -2.73 -7.15
N ALA A 72 6.27 -3.78 -6.58
CA ALA A 72 5.16 -3.60 -5.66
C ALA A 72 5.57 -2.75 -4.45
N GLY A 73 6.75 -3.02 -3.86
CA GLY A 73 7.27 -2.24 -2.74
C GLY A 73 7.55 -0.77 -3.08
N LEU A 74 7.96 -0.46 -4.31
CA LEU A 74 8.18 0.92 -4.75
C LEU A 74 6.87 1.72 -4.86
N PHE A 75 5.78 1.08 -5.29
CA PHE A 75 4.51 1.75 -5.60
C PHE A 75 3.46 1.65 -4.48
N HIS A 76 3.70 0.88 -3.41
CA HIS A 76 2.67 0.58 -2.41
C HIS A 76 2.00 1.84 -1.82
N ASP A 77 2.77 2.92 -1.69
CA ASP A 77 2.41 4.12 -0.94
C ASP A 77 2.10 5.35 -1.81
N LEU A 78 1.86 5.19 -3.12
CA LEU A 78 1.67 6.32 -4.06
C LEU A 78 0.60 7.33 -3.63
N ALA A 79 -0.48 6.87 -3.00
CA ALA A 79 -1.57 7.73 -2.54
C ALA A 79 -1.49 8.09 -1.04
N ARG A 80 -0.44 7.65 -0.32
CA ARG A 80 -0.38 7.67 1.15
C ARG A 80 -0.50 9.05 1.77
N LEU A 81 -0.07 10.08 1.05
CA LEU A 81 -0.04 11.48 1.49
C LEU A 81 -1.25 12.29 1.01
N TRP A 82 -2.21 11.67 0.33
CA TRP A 82 -3.43 12.35 -0.07
C TRP A 82 -4.32 12.64 1.15
N SER A 83 -5.05 13.75 1.11
CA SER A 83 -6.01 14.09 2.15
C SER A 83 -7.16 13.09 2.20
N ARG A 84 -7.83 12.99 3.35
CA ARG A 84 -9.00 12.12 3.56
C ARG A 84 -10.06 12.34 2.47
N ASP A 85 -10.42 13.59 2.20
CA ASP A 85 -11.45 13.94 1.20
C ASP A 85 -11.02 13.54 -0.20
N ARG A 86 -9.75 13.74 -0.55
CA ARG A 86 -9.21 13.34 -1.84
C ARG A 86 -9.21 11.82 -2.01
N LEU A 87 -8.83 11.07 -0.99
CA LEU A 87 -8.86 9.60 -1.01
C LEU A 87 -10.28 9.09 -1.28
N VAL A 88 -11.28 9.61 -0.57
CA VAL A 88 -12.68 9.19 -0.76
C VAL A 88 -13.20 9.59 -2.15
N ALA A 89 -12.96 10.83 -2.58
CA ALA A 89 -13.42 11.32 -3.88
C ALA A 89 -12.80 10.53 -5.05
N GLU A 90 -11.49 10.29 -5.00
CA GLU A 90 -10.77 9.57 -6.06
C GLU A 90 -11.11 8.08 -6.09
N ALA A 91 -11.40 7.48 -4.94
CA ALA A 91 -11.88 6.09 -4.87
C ALA A 91 -13.27 5.94 -5.49
N ARG A 92 -14.20 6.84 -5.16
CA ARG A 92 -15.54 6.88 -5.77
C ARG A 92 -15.48 7.10 -7.28
N ARG A 93 -14.63 8.02 -7.75
CA ARG A 93 -14.42 8.29 -9.18
C ARG A 93 -13.94 7.07 -9.96
N ARG A 94 -13.22 6.17 -9.30
CA ARG A 94 -12.72 4.90 -9.86
C ARG A 94 -13.61 3.69 -9.55
N HIS A 95 -14.77 3.91 -8.95
CA HIS A 95 -15.69 2.85 -8.55
C HIS A 95 -15.05 1.80 -7.63
N LEU A 96 -14.08 2.21 -6.80
CA LEU A 96 -13.52 1.34 -5.77
C LEU A 96 -14.58 1.07 -4.70
N THR A 97 -14.65 -0.19 -4.26
CA THR A 97 -15.51 -0.57 -3.15
C THR A 97 -14.95 0.00 -1.85
N LEU A 98 -15.75 0.80 -1.15
CA LEU A 98 -15.42 1.36 0.15
C LEU A 98 -16.31 0.70 1.20
N ASP A 99 -15.70 -0.09 2.08
CA ASP A 99 -16.39 -0.64 3.24
C ASP A 99 -16.57 0.42 4.34
N ALA A 100 -17.37 0.09 5.36
CA ALA A 100 -17.64 1.00 6.47
C ALA A 100 -16.35 1.43 7.21
N PHE A 101 -15.39 0.51 7.34
CA PHE A 101 -14.10 0.81 7.98
C PHE A 101 -13.31 1.85 7.19
N ALA A 102 -13.23 1.71 5.86
CA ALA A 102 -12.57 2.66 4.99
C ALA A 102 -13.22 4.05 5.00
N LEU A 103 -14.54 4.15 5.23
CA LEU A 103 -15.21 5.44 5.36
C LEU A 103 -14.90 6.15 6.70
N VAL A 104 -14.77 5.38 7.78
CA VAL A 104 -14.36 5.91 9.11
C VAL A 104 -12.86 6.25 9.13
N TYR A 105 -12.03 5.41 8.50
CA TYR A 105 -10.58 5.55 8.39
C TYR A 105 -10.10 5.66 6.93
N PRO A 106 -10.41 6.76 6.21
CA PRO A 106 -10.06 6.96 4.79
C PRO A 106 -8.61 6.77 4.43
N VAL A 107 -7.70 6.91 5.41
CA VAL A 107 -6.28 6.69 5.19
C VAL A 107 -5.99 5.31 4.57
N VAL A 108 -6.75 4.26 4.90
CA VAL A 108 -6.52 2.90 4.37
C VAL A 108 -6.83 2.76 2.89
N ILE A 109 -7.59 3.70 2.32
CA ILE A 109 -7.95 3.73 0.90
C ILE A 109 -6.70 3.95 0.02
N HIS A 110 -5.60 4.47 0.58
CA HIS A 110 -4.37 4.70 -0.19
C HIS A 110 -3.81 3.41 -0.82
N ALA A 111 -4.01 2.24 -0.20
CA ALA A 111 -3.54 0.97 -0.75
C ALA A 111 -4.25 0.60 -2.06
N PRO A 112 -5.59 0.45 -2.09
CA PRO A 112 -6.28 0.16 -3.35
C PRO A 112 -6.16 1.30 -4.36
N LEU A 113 -6.15 2.57 -3.93
CA LEU A 113 -5.86 3.68 -4.85
C LEU A 113 -4.44 3.64 -5.41
N GLY A 114 -3.45 3.29 -4.60
CA GLY A 114 -2.05 3.17 -5.01
C GLY A 114 -1.88 2.17 -6.15
N ALA A 115 -2.60 1.04 -6.09
CA ALA A 115 -2.63 0.07 -7.18
C ALA A 115 -3.22 0.67 -8.47
N GLU A 116 -4.33 1.40 -8.39
CA GLU A 116 -4.91 2.05 -9.57
C GLU A 116 -3.99 3.14 -10.14
N LEU A 117 -3.28 3.89 -9.29
CA LEU A 117 -2.29 4.87 -9.77
C LEU A 117 -1.08 4.20 -10.44
N ALA A 118 -0.61 3.08 -9.88
CA ALA A 118 0.46 2.29 -10.50
C ALA A 118 0.02 1.79 -11.89
N ARG A 119 -1.22 1.32 -12.03
CA ARG A 119 -1.81 0.93 -13.32
C ARG A 119 -1.89 2.11 -14.28
N GLU A 120 -2.56 3.18 -13.90
CA GLU A 120 -2.89 4.32 -14.77
C GLU A 120 -1.67 5.16 -15.17
N ARG A 121 -0.79 5.46 -14.22
CA ARG A 121 0.31 6.43 -14.41
C ARG A 121 1.63 5.76 -14.75
N PHE A 122 1.80 4.52 -14.32
CA PHE A 122 3.05 3.77 -14.48
C PHE A 122 2.93 2.59 -15.45
N ASP A 123 1.73 2.31 -16.00
CA ASP A 123 1.45 1.21 -16.93
C ASP A 123 1.84 -0.16 -16.36
N ILE A 124 1.67 -0.33 -15.04
CA ILE A 124 1.84 -1.62 -14.38
C ILE A 124 0.59 -2.46 -14.67
N ARG A 125 0.79 -3.64 -15.29
CA ARG A 125 -0.30 -4.55 -15.72
C ARG A 125 -0.26 -5.91 -15.05
N ASP A 126 0.76 -6.17 -14.23
CA ASP A 126 0.88 -7.41 -13.48
C ASP A 126 -0.10 -7.37 -12.30
N GLU A 127 -1.19 -8.14 -12.39
CA GLU A 127 -2.23 -8.14 -11.35
C GLU A 127 -1.72 -8.62 -9.99
N GLY A 128 -0.72 -9.51 -9.93
CA GLY A 128 -0.16 -9.92 -8.64
C GLY A 128 0.65 -8.80 -7.97
N VAL A 129 1.33 -7.96 -8.74
CA VAL A 129 1.98 -6.74 -8.22
C VAL A 129 0.93 -5.76 -7.70
N LEU A 130 -0.16 -5.56 -8.45
CA LEU A 130 -1.23 -4.65 -8.07
C LEU A 130 -2.01 -5.14 -6.85
N ASP A 131 -2.29 -6.44 -6.75
CA ASP A 131 -2.96 -7.04 -5.60
C ASP A 131 -2.11 -6.94 -4.32
N ALA A 132 -0.80 -7.17 -4.42
CA ALA A 132 0.10 -6.98 -3.30
C ALA A 132 0.07 -5.52 -2.79
N ILE A 133 -0.01 -4.54 -3.70
CA ILE A 133 -0.21 -3.13 -3.34
C ILE A 133 -1.59 -2.91 -2.69
N ARG A 134 -2.68 -3.48 -3.22
CA ARG A 134 -4.04 -3.32 -2.68
C ARG A 134 -4.16 -3.80 -1.24
N LYS A 135 -3.46 -4.87 -0.89
CA LYS A 135 -3.59 -5.58 0.40
C LYS A 135 -2.58 -5.13 1.46
N HIS A 136 -1.55 -4.36 1.09
CA HIS A 136 -0.39 -4.14 1.98
C HIS A 136 -0.72 -3.50 3.34
N THR A 137 -1.77 -2.69 3.45
CA THR A 137 -2.09 -1.98 4.70
C THR A 137 -2.85 -2.86 5.69
N LEU A 138 -3.89 -3.56 5.21
CA LEU A 138 -4.85 -4.26 6.08
C LEU A 138 -4.63 -5.77 6.13
N GLY A 139 -3.85 -6.31 5.19
CA GLY A 139 -3.79 -7.74 4.92
C GLY A 139 -5.10 -8.25 4.30
N ASP A 140 -5.14 -9.55 4.08
CA ASP A 140 -6.33 -10.28 3.63
C ASP A 140 -6.29 -11.72 4.20
N ALA A 141 -7.43 -12.41 4.28
CA ALA A 141 -7.44 -13.82 4.68
C ALA A 141 -6.76 -14.71 3.62
N HIS A 142 -6.73 -14.26 2.36
CA HIS A 142 -6.12 -14.95 1.23
C HIS A 142 -5.00 -14.09 0.62
N MET A 143 -3.81 -14.20 1.23
CA MET A 143 -2.60 -13.52 0.76
C MET A 143 -1.71 -14.48 -0.03
N THR A 144 -1.27 -14.04 -1.20
CA THR A 144 -0.21 -14.74 -1.94
C THR A 144 1.14 -14.53 -1.24
N PRO A 145 2.18 -15.34 -1.54
CA PRO A 145 3.52 -15.07 -1.02
C PRO A 145 4.04 -13.67 -1.33
N LEU A 146 3.69 -13.11 -2.50
CA LEU A 146 4.06 -11.74 -2.86
C LEU A 146 3.32 -10.71 -1.97
N ASP A 147 2.03 -10.91 -1.71
CA ASP A 147 1.26 -10.03 -0.82
C ASP A 147 1.89 -9.98 0.57
N VAL A 148 2.28 -11.14 1.11
CA VAL A 148 2.95 -11.28 2.41
C VAL A 148 4.30 -10.56 2.41
N VAL A 149 5.10 -10.72 1.35
CA VAL A 149 6.38 -10.02 1.21
C VAL A 149 6.20 -8.50 1.27
N ILE A 150 5.18 -7.94 0.62
CA ILE A 150 4.97 -6.48 0.61
C ILE A 150 4.45 -5.98 1.96
N TYR A 151 3.53 -6.71 2.58
CA TYR A 151 3.05 -6.41 3.93
C TYR A 151 4.21 -6.38 4.95
N LEU A 152 5.05 -7.42 4.93
CA LEU A 152 6.22 -7.52 5.80
C LEU A 152 7.27 -6.45 5.47
N ALA A 153 7.52 -6.17 4.21
CA ALA A 153 8.51 -5.18 3.80
C ALA A 153 8.14 -3.76 4.26
N ASP A 154 6.87 -3.36 4.19
CA ASP A 154 6.41 -2.07 4.70
C ASP A 154 6.60 -1.94 6.22
N ALA A 155 6.23 -2.99 6.95
CA ALA A 155 6.39 -3.03 8.40
C ALA A 155 7.87 -3.05 8.81
N LEU A 156 8.74 -3.75 8.09
CA LEU A 156 10.07 -4.13 8.59
C LEU A 156 11.25 -3.44 7.89
N GLU A 157 11.00 -2.52 6.97
CA GLU A 157 12.09 -1.80 6.29
C GLU A 157 12.99 -1.03 7.28
N PRO A 158 14.31 -0.87 6.99
CA PRO A 158 15.29 -0.45 7.99
C PRO A 158 15.10 0.93 8.62
N TRP A 159 14.35 1.83 7.98
CA TRP A 159 14.05 3.16 8.52
C TRP A 159 12.90 3.14 9.54
N ARG A 160 12.18 2.03 9.68
CA ARG A 160 11.23 1.83 10.77
C ARG A 160 11.97 1.64 12.10
N ALA A 161 11.62 2.47 13.07
CA ALA A 161 12.19 2.47 14.42
C ALA A 161 11.12 2.06 15.43
N TYR A 162 11.09 0.77 15.75
CA TYR A 162 10.29 0.21 16.85
C TYR A 162 10.90 -1.12 17.32
N ASP A 163 10.60 -1.50 18.56
CA ASP A 163 11.20 -2.66 19.22
C ASP A 163 10.83 -3.98 18.52
N GLY A 164 11.78 -4.91 18.48
CA GLY A 164 11.58 -6.22 17.86
C GLY A 164 11.60 -6.24 16.32
N ARG A 165 11.61 -5.10 15.62
CA ARG A 165 11.63 -5.03 14.14
C ARG A 165 12.75 -5.87 13.52
N ALA A 166 13.97 -5.77 14.05
CA ALA A 166 15.12 -6.52 13.52
C ALA A 166 14.88 -8.04 13.61
N ALA A 167 14.44 -8.52 14.77
CA ALA A 167 14.17 -9.93 15.01
C ALA A 167 13.02 -10.43 14.13
N MET A 168 11.96 -9.64 13.95
CA MET A 168 10.87 -9.97 13.04
C MET A 168 11.32 -10.08 11.58
N LEU A 169 12.24 -9.20 11.12
CA LEU A 169 12.82 -9.31 9.78
C LEU A 169 13.66 -10.58 9.62
N GLU A 170 14.48 -10.93 10.60
CA GLU A 170 15.27 -12.18 10.56
C GLU A 170 14.39 -13.43 10.61
N THR A 171 13.25 -13.37 11.32
CA THR A 171 12.23 -14.42 11.26
C THR A 171 11.60 -14.49 9.88
N ALA A 172 11.16 -13.35 9.32
CA ALA A 172 10.56 -13.27 7.99
C ALA A 172 11.48 -13.74 6.86
N LEU A 173 12.80 -13.50 6.97
CA LEU A 173 13.79 -13.99 6.01
C LEU A 173 13.93 -15.52 6.03
N ARG A 174 13.64 -16.18 7.15
CA ARG A 174 13.69 -17.64 7.28
C ARG A 174 12.35 -18.32 6.99
N ASP A 175 11.25 -17.69 7.39
CA ASP A 175 9.88 -18.22 7.25
C ASP A 175 8.89 -17.04 7.12
N LEU A 176 8.27 -16.90 5.94
CA LEU A 176 7.28 -15.84 5.69
C LEU A 176 6.06 -15.93 6.60
N GLY A 177 5.59 -17.14 6.90
CA GLY A 177 4.41 -17.34 7.74
C GLY A 177 4.67 -16.98 9.19
N ALA A 178 5.84 -17.35 9.71
CA ALA A 178 6.29 -16.94 11.04
C ALA A 178 6.52 -15.43 11.13
N GLY A 179 7.10 -14.82 10.08
CA GLY A 179 7.25 -13.37 9.99
C GLY A 179 5.90 -12.65 10.00
N MET A 180 4.95 -13.13 9.21
CA MET A 180 3.59 -12.58 9.14
C MET A 180 2.88 -12.64 10.49
N ARG A 181 2.96 -13.79 11.19
CA ARG A 181 2.41 -13.93 12.54
C ARG A 181 2.97 -12.88 13.48
N ALA A 182 4.30 -12.76 13.56
CA ALA A 182 4.95 -11.84 14.48
C ALA A 182 4.56 -10.37 14.22
N VAL A 183 4.48 -9.95 12.95
CA VAL A 183 4.07 -8.58 12.60
C VAL A 183 2.59 -8.33 12.89
N LEU A 184 1.70 -9.30 12.61
CA LEU A 184 0.28 -9.18 12.93
C LEU A 184 0.04 -9.12 14.44
N GLU A 185 0.70 -9.97 15.23
CA GLU A 185 0.64 -9.93 16.69
C GLU A 185 1.12 -8.58 17.25
N SER A 186 2.27 -8.08 16.76
CA SER A 186 2.77 -6.75 17.11
C SER A 186 1.77 -5.65 16.74
N THR A 187 1.13 -5.76 15.58
CA THR A 187 0.11 -4.81 15.11
C THR A 187 -1.12 -4.84 16.01
N LEU A 188 -1.65 -6.02 16.36
CA LEU A 188 -2.82 -6.15 17.23
C LEU A 188 -2.53 -5.66 18.65
N ALA A 189 -1.37 -6.00 19.21
CA ALA A 189 -0.93 -5.50 20.51
C ALA A 189 -0.81 -3.97 20.51
N HIS A 190 -0.31 -3.37 19.44
CA HIS A 190 -0.27 -1.91 19.28
C HIS A 190 -1.67 -1.28 19.25
N HIS A 191 -2.62 -1.91 18.54
CA HIS A 191 -4.00 -1.45 18.47
C HIS A 191 -4.67 -1.51 19.85
N ALA A 192 -4.54 -2.64 20.55
CA ALA A 192 -5.03 -2.85 21.90
C ALA A 192 -4.50 -1.79 22.88
N ALA A 193 -3.17 -1.62 22.92
CA ALA A 193 -2.52 -0.66 23.81
C ALA A 193 -2.94 0.81 23.58
N ARG A 194 -3.51 1.12 22.41
CA ARG A 194 -3.97 2.46 22.03
C ARG A 194 -5.50 2.59 21.96
N GLY A 195 -6.24 1.53 22.27
CA GLY A 195 -7.70 1.50 22.13
C GLY A 195 -8.16 1.72 20.69
N LEU A 196 -7.38 1.26 19.70
CA LEU A 196 -7.73 1.37 18.28
C LEU A 196 -8.45 0.10 17.81
N THR A 197 -9.57 0.26 17.11
CA THR A 197 -10.30 -0.85 16.49
C THR A 197 -9.57 -1.38 15.24
N PRO A 198 -9.12 -2.64 15.19
CA PRO A 198 -8.54 -3.22 14.00
C PRO A 198 -9.60 -3.39 12.90
N SER A 199 -9.18 -3.32 11.63
CA SER A 199 -10.10 -3.61 10.51
C SER A 199 -10.60 -5.06 10.57
N PRO A 200 -11.86 -5.34 10.19
CA PRO A 200 -12.34 -6.71 9.98
C PRO A 200 -11.43 -7.53 9.06
N LYS A 201 -10.79 -6.90 8.05
CA LYS A 201 -9.82 -7.56 7.16
C LYS A 201 -8.55 -7.99 7.90
N THR A 202 -8.04 -7.12 8.76
CA THR A 202 -6.85 -7.43 9.59
C THR A 202 -7.16 -8.55 10.58
N LEU A 203 -8.35 -8.54 11.19
CA LEU A 203 -8.78 -9.64 12.07
C LEU A 203 -8.94 -10.96 11.31
N ALA A 204 -9.52 -10.94 10.10
CA ALA A 204 -9.63 -12.12 9.26
C ALA A 204 -8.25 -12.65 8.83
N CYS A 205 -7.34 -11.76 8.47
CA CYS A 205 -5.95 -12.08 8.17
C CYS A 205 -5.27 -12.74 9.37
N ALA A 206 -5.36 -12.14 10.57
CA ALA A 206 -4.80 -12.71 11.79
C ALA A 206 -5.32 -14.12 12.09
N ARG A 207 -6.64 -14.36 11.95
CA ARG A 207 -7.23 -15.70 12.10
C ARG A 207 -6.69 -16.69 11.07
N ALA A 208 -6.50 -16.28 9.82
CA ALA A 208 -5.92 -17.14 8.78
C ALA A 208 -4.47 -17.57 9.10
N TYR A 209 -3.75 -16.77 9.89
CA TYR A 209 -2.42 -17.10 10.42
C TYR A 209 -2.45 -17.77 11.80
N GLY A 210 -3.62 -18.17 12.30
CA GLY A 210 -3.77 -18.90 13.57
C GLY A 210 -3.61 -18.04 14.82
N ILE A 211 -3.70 -16.72 14.71
CA ILE A 211 -3.57 -15.80 15.85
C ILE A 211 -4.90 -15.73 16.59
N ALA A 212 -4.86 -15.95 17.91
CA ALA A 212 -5.99 -15.70 18.80
C ALA A 212 -6.21 -14.19 18.94
N ILE A 213 -7.44 -13.73 18.71
CA ILE A 213 -7.78 -12.31 18.82
C ILE A 213 -8.17 -12.02 20.28
N PRO A 214 -7.52 -11.06 20.96
CA PRO A 214 -7.93 -10.61 22.28
C PRO A 214 -9.40 -10.15 22.31
N GLU A 215 -10.15 -10.52 23.36
CA GLU A 215 -11.58 -10.18 23.48
C GLU A 215 -11.82 -8.67 23.46
N GLU A 216 -10.92 -7.89 24.03
CA GLU A 216 -10.93 -6.42 24.01
C GLU A 216 -10.91 -5.82 22.58
N LEU A 217 -10.47 -6.57 21.57
CA LEU A 217 -10.47 -6.16 20.17
C LEU A 217 -11.71 -6.65 19.38
N LEU A 218 -12.57 -7.46 19.99
CA LEU A 218 -13.77 -8.01 19.35
C LEU A 218 -15.02 -7.10 19.49
N HIS A 219 -14.96 -6.11 20.37
CA HIS A 219 -16.12 -5.31 20.79
C HIS A 219 -15.99 -3.80 20.51
N ALA A 220 -15.06 -3.40 19.64
CA ALA A 220 -14.76 -2.00 19.34
C ALA A 220 -15.24 -1.55 17.96
#